data_AF-A0A200Q8J4-F1
#
_entry.id   AF-A0A200Q8J4-F1
#
_cell.length_a   1.000
_cell.length_b   1.000
_cell.length_c   1.000
_cell.angle_alpha   90.00
_cell.angle_beta   90.00
_cell.angle_gamma   90.00
#
_symmetry.space_group_name_H-M   'P 1'
#
loop_
_entity.id
_entity.type
_entity.pdbx_description
1 polymer ?
#
loop_
_entity_poly.entity_id
_entity_poly.type
_entity_poly.pdbx_seq_one_letter_code
_entity_poly.pdbx_strand_id
1 'polypeptide(L)'
;MKYMKLGTRPDTFFTEEATRYDNRSIYILMRSVLFDLPVDLVIQINNTKFLLHQIQLLPKCGLLQRLCPDSNDPNEVQVELHDIPGGEEAFELCAKFCYGITINLSAHNFVPAFCAAKFLRMTESVYRGNFVLKLEAFFNSCILEGWKDSIVTLQTTAKLPEWSENLGIVRRCIDSIVEKILTHPSKVTWSYNYTRPGYAEKRHHSVPKDWWTEDISDLDIDLFRCIVTAVRSISILPSPLIGEALHVYACKWLPNTSSKSRIPESSVSQTEETMEKQRKVLESIVSMIPTDRGSVSIGFLLRLLSLANIIEANHSTKAELIRRSSRQLEEATVNDLIIPLHSSLDQHFYDIDLVGAVLESFLAQWRRQASRENGESLISIRKVGKLIDSYLQMVARDVNMPVSKIVSLAELLPEIARSDHDELYKAINIYLKEHIDISKAEKKRLCRILDCRKLSPEVCAHVARNERLPLRTVVQVLFFDQERGSKPISRKLQPTETIPKSIEHPRSVTKNEDHSKPWRGIEKQANQVKSEGQSSEIESVTKATTPSSEMKKIQQMMRRKSDSGVQPESEIKKVVKEMEIREVGVSENKLESKKETVRKSKSGGHRSHKDGNK
;
A
#
# COMPACT_ATOMS: atom_id res chain seq x y z
N MET A 1 -15.92 -18.51 -11.76
CA MET A 1 -15.69 -19.58 -10.77
C MET A 1 -15.61 -20.91 -11.49
N LYS A 2 -14.70 -21.80 -11.08
CA LYS A 2 -14.69 -23.19 -11.56
C LYS A 2 -15.75 -24.03 -10.81
N TYR A 3 -16.28 -25.05 -11.47
CA TYR A 3 -17.24 -25.99 -10.88
C TYR A 3 -16.78 -27.43 -11.08
N MET A 4 -17.00 -28.29 -10.08
CA MET A 4 -16.89 -29.75 -10.23
C MET A 4 -18.28 -30.36 -10.18
N LYS A 5 -18.65 -31.08 -11.24
CA LYS A 5 -19.86 -31.91 -11.28
C LYS A 5 -19.51 -33.34 -10.88
N LEU A 6 -20.19 -33.89 -9.88
CA LEU A 6 -20.12 -35.30 -9.51
C LEU A 6 -21.50 -35.95 -9.64
N GLY A 7 -21.54 -37.27 -9.83
CA GLY A 7 -22.78 -38.02 -10.04
C GLY A 7 -23.30 -37.95 -11.47
N THR A 8 -24.30 -38.78 -11.77
CA THR A 8 -24.93 -38.91 -13.11
C THR A 8 -26.44 -39.02 -13.07
N ARG A 9 -27.04 -39.41 -11.93
CA ARG A 9 -28.50 -39.46 -11.78
C ARG A 9 -29.07 -38.03 -11.68
N PRO A 10 -30.32 -37.78 -12.13
CA PRO A 10 -30.99 -36.51 -11.87
C PRO A 10 -31.15 -36.28 -10.36
N ASP A 11 -31.52 -35.07 -9.96
CA ASP A 11 -31.88 -34.81 -8.57
C ASP A 11 -33.24 -35.44 -8.27
N THR A 12 -33.27 -36.34 -7.28
CA THR A 12 -34.47 -37.07 -6.85
C THR A 12 -34.78 -36.85 -5.37
N PHE A 13 -34.11 -35.88 -4.72
CA PHE A 13 -34.53 -35.37 -3.43
C PHE A 13 -35.72 -34.42 -3.61
N PHE A 14 -36.74 -34.58 -2.77
CA PHE A 14 -37.87 -33.68 -2.67
C PHE A 14 -38.22 -33.42 -1.20
N THR A 15 -38.85 -32.27 -0.95
CA THR A 15 -39.24 -31.84 0.40
C THR A 15 -40.74 -32.02 0.59
N GLU A 16 -41.12 -32.70 1.66
CA GLU A 16 -42.50 -32.83 2.14
C GLU A 16 -42.64 -32.01 3.43
N GLU A 17 -43.58 -31.07 3.46
CA GLU A 17 -43.84 -30.23 4.64
C GLU A 17 -44.77 -30.96 5.62
N ALA A 18 -44.19 -31.63 6.61
CA ALA A 18 -44.95 -32.37 7.61
C ALA A 18 -45.55 -31.43 8.67
N THR A 19 -46.78 -30.97 8.44
CA THR A 19 -47.61 -30.43 9.52
C THR A 19 -48.13 -31.57 10.40
N ARG A 20 -47.98 -31.46 11.73
CA ARG A 20 -48.57 -32.42 12.68
C ARG A 20 -49.33 -31.73 13.82
N TYR A 21 -50.42 -32.38 14.20
CA TYR A 21 -51.20 -32.09 15.40
C TYR A 21 -50.32 -32.14 16.65
N ASP A 22 -50.20 -31.02 17.37
CA ASP A 22 -50.57 -30.89 18.80
C ASP A 22 -50.10 -29.53 19.37
N ASN A 23 -50.84 -28.45 19.09
CA ASN A 23 -50.81 -27.11 19.71
C ASN A 23 -49.46 -26.41 19.99
N ARG A 24 -48.33 -26.91 19.49
CA ARG A 24 -47.01 -26.28 19.46
C ARG A 24 -46.47 -26.38 18.03
N SER A 25 -46.58 -25.30 17.28
CA SER A 25 -46.18 -25.24 15.86
C SER A 25 -44.67 -25.33 15.67
N ILE A 26 -44.14 -26.55 15.66
CA ILE A 26 -42.78 -26.88 15.21
C ILE A 26 -42.90 -27.56 13.85
N TYR A 27 -42.53 -26.83 12.79
CA TYR A 27 -42.49 -27.36 11.44
C TYR A 27 -41.28 -28.28 11.29
N ILE A 28 -41.50 -29.53 10.88
CA ILE A 28 -40.44 -30.49 10.58
C ILE A 28 -40.42 -30.71 9.07
N LEU A 29 -39.28 -30.45 8.44
CA LEU A 29 -39.10 -30.70 7.01
C LEU A 29 -38.74 -32.17 6.81
N MET A 30 -39.52 -32.90 6.02
CA MET A 30 -39.15 -34.23 5.56
C MET A 30 -38.48 -34.12 4.20
N ARG A 31 -37.32 -34.76 4.03
CA ARG A 31 -36.57 -34.83 2.77
C ARG A 31 -36.46 -36.29 2.34
N SER A 32 -37.14 -36.60 1.26
CA SER A 32 -37.35 -37.96 0.75
C SER A 32 -36.60 -38.15 -0.58
N VAL A 33 -36.16 -39.37 -0.88
CA VAL A 33 -35.49 -39.71 -2.13
C VAL A 33 -36.31 -40.73 -2.91
N LEU A 34 -36.70 -40.42 -4.14
CA LEU A 34 -37.35 -41.39 -5.02
C LEU A 34 -36.39 -42.56 -5.31
N PHE A 35 -36.76 -43.74 -4.82
CA PHE A 35 -36.04 -45.00 -4.94
C PHE A 35 -37.03 -46.17 -4.91
N ASP A 36 -36.73 -47.28 -5.57
CA ASP A 36 -37.66 -48.41 -5.78
C ASP A 36 -37.73 -49.39 -4.58
N LEU A 37 -37.40 -48.92 -3.37
CA LEU A 37 -37.36 -49.70 -2.13
C LEU A 37 -38.06 -48.91 -0.99
N PRO A 38 -38.53 -49.59 0.07
CA PRO A 38 -38.95 -48.89 1.29
C PRO A 38 -37.75 -48.20 1.97
N VAL A 39 -38.05 -47.11 2.67
CA VAL A 39 -37.12 -46.41 3.56
C VAL A 39 -36.78 -47.32 4.74
N ASP A 40 -35.48 -47.48 5.03
CA ASP A 40 -34.95 -48.31 6.13
C ASP A 40 -34.04 -47.48 7.09
N LEU A 41 -33.85 -46.18 6.81
CA LEU A 41 -32.98 -45.26 7.55
C LEU A 41 -33.61 -43.86 7.65
N VAL A 42 -33.80 -43.38 8.87
CA VAL A 42 -34.29 -42.02 9.14
C VAL A 42 -33.20 -41.23 9.84
N ILE A 43 -32.64 -40.21 9.18
CA ILE A 43 -31.60 -39.35 9.78
C ILE A 43 -32.21 -38.00 10.17
N GLN A 44 -32.18 -37.67 11.46
CA GLN A 44 -32.65 -36.40 12.02
C GLN A 44 -31.46 -35.45 12.21
N ILE A 45 -31.54 -34.26 11.60
CA ILE A 45 -30.56 -33.17 11.71
C ILE A 45 -31.36 -31.87 11.90
N ASN A 46 -31.16 -31.20 13.04
CA ASN A 46 -31.94 -30.01 13.41
C ASN A 46 -33.46 -30.29 13.27
N ASN A 47 -34.20 -29.40 12.60
CA ASN A 47 -35.63 -29.57 12.32
C ASN A 47 -35.91 -30.34 11.00
N THR A 48 -34.92 -31.03 10.43
CA THR A 48 -35.05 -31.79 9.18
C THR A 48 -34.92 -33.30 9.44
N LYS A 49 -35.85 -34.08 8.92
CA LYS A 49 -35.74 -35.55 8.84
C LYS A 49 -35.49 -35.99 7.40
N PHE A 50 -34.43 -36.74 7.19
CA PHE A 50 -34.07 -37.34 5.91
C PHE A 50 -34.53 -38.79 5.88
N LEU A 51 -35.39 -39.15 4.93
CA LEU A 51 -35.89 -40.50 4.70
C LEU A 51 -35.06 -41.18 3.61
N LEU A 52 -34.24 -42.16 4.01
CA LEU A 52 -33.09 -42.65 3.25
C LEU A 52 -32.95 -44.18 3.27
N HIS A 53 -31.92 -44.66 2.56
CA HIS A 53 -31.65 -46.08 2.34
C HIS A 53 -30.25 -46.47 2.85
N GLN A 54 -30.16 -47.40 3.80
CA GLN A 54 -28.93 -47.91 4.42
C GLN A 54 -27.96 -48.43 3.35
N ILE A 55 -28.47 -49.19 2.38
CA ILE A 55 -27.71 -49.78 1.27
C ILE A 55 -26.97 -48.75 0.41
N GLN A 56 -27.38 -47.47 0.42
CA GLN A 56 -26.69 -46.39 -0.31
C GLN A 56 -25.71 -45.61 0.57
N LEU A 57 -26.04 -45.39 1.84
CA LEU A 57 -25.26 -44.56 2.76
C LEU A 57 -24.17 -45.34 3.51
N LEU A 58 -24.50 -46.50 4.09
CA LEU A 58 -23.57 -47.26 4.91
C LEU A 58 -22.29 -47.66 4.16
N PRO A 59 -22.30 -48.07 2.88
CA PRO A 59 -21.06 -48.40 2.16
C PRO A 59 -20.08 -47.23 1.96
N LYS A 60 -20.47 -45.98 2.25
CA LYS A 60 -19.66 -44.77 1.99
C LYS A 60 -19.42 -43.90 3.22
N CYS A 61 -20.31 -43.94 4.21
CA CYS A 61 -20.26 -43.10 5.43
C CYS A 61 -19.74 -43.89 6.64
N GLY A 62 -18.44 -43.85 6.88
CA GLY A 62 -17.79 -44.58 7.98
C GLY A 62 -18.14 -44.10 9.40
N LEU A 63 -18.93 -43.03 9.56
CA LEU A 63 -19.61 -42.72 10.82
C LEU A 63 -20.90 -43.54 10.96
N LEU A 64 -21.75 -43.55 9.94
CA LEU A 64 -23.04 -44.24 9.96
C LEU A 64 -22.88 -45.76 10.10
N GLN A 65 -21.83 -46.36 9.52
CA GLN A 65 -21.44 -47.77 9.76
C GLN A 65 -21.24 -48.14 11.24
N ARG A 66 -21.06 -47.16 12.13
CA ARG A 66 -20.89 -47.36 13.58
C ARG A 66 -22.15 -47.05 14.38
N LEU A 67 -23.07 -46.27 13.81
CA LEU A 67 -24.34 -45.87 14.43
C LEU A 67 -25.49 -46.81 14.02
N CYS A 68 -25.39 -47.40 12.83
CA CYS A 68 -26.26 -48.46 12.33
C CYS A 68 -25.45 -49.78 12.26
N PRO A 69 -25.27 -50.51 13.38
CA PRO A 69 -24.78 -51.89 13.34
C PRO A 69 -25.82 -52.83 12.73
N ASP A 70 -25.40 -54.03 12.31
CA ASP A 70 -26.28 -55.05 11.69
C ASP A 70 -27.31 -55.64 12.68
N SER A 71 -28.37 -54.89 12.98
CA SER A 71 -29.54 -55.38 13.72
C SER A 71 -30.48 -56.15 12.78
N ASN A 72 -30.75 -57.43 13.08
CA ASN A 72 -31.75 -58.26 12.38
C ASN A 72 -33.22 -57.84 12.65
N ASP A 73 -33.44 -56.59 13.03
CA ASP A 73 -34.74 -56.05 13.47
C ASP A 73 -35.32 -55.18 12.33
N PRO A 74 -36.46 -55.53 11.72
CA PRO A 74 -36.94 -54.94 10.46
C PRO A 74 -37.62 -53.57 10.64
N ASN A 75 -37.25 -52.82 11.67
CA ASN A 75 -37.80 -51.50 12.00
C ASN A 75 -36.94 -50.37 11.39
N GLU A 76 -37.56 -49.22 11.11
CA GLU A 76 -36.87 -48.02 10.61
C GLU A 76 -35.76 -47.59 11.58
N VAL A 77 -34.50 -47.62 11.13
CA VAL A 77 -33.37 -47.19 11.98
C VAL A 77 -33.34 -45.66 12.04
N GLN A 78 -33.83 -45.09 13.14
CA GLN A 78 -33.74 -43.65 13.38
C GLN A 78 -32.40 -43.28 14.04
N VAL A 79 -31.61 -42.43 13.37
CA VAL A 79 -30.35 -41.87 13.89
C VAL A 79 -30.50 -40.35 14.00
N GLU A 80 -30.11 -39.78 15.14
CA GLU A 80 -30.00 -38.34 15.30
C GLU A 80 -28.53 -37.90 15.17
N LEU A 81 -28.28 -36.91 14.32
CA LEU A 81 -26.96 -36.35 14.06
C LEU A 81 -26.92 -34.88 14.49
N HIS A 82 -26.46 -34.66 15.72
CA HIS A 82 -26.15 -33.32 16.23
C HIS A 82 -24.85 -32.78 15.62
N ASP A 83 -24.71 -31.45 15.62
CA ASP A 83 -23.47 -30.71 15.34
C ASP A 83 -22.75 -31.01 14.00
N ILE A 84 -23.49 -31.50 13.00
CA ILE A 84 -22.93 -31.75 11.67
C ILE A 84 -22.48 -30.43 11.00
N PRO A 85 -21.19 -30.24 10.67
CA PRO A 85 -20.67 -28.96 10.23
C PRO A 85 -21.21 -28.58 8.85
N GLY A 86 -21.93 -27.46 8.80
CA GLY A 86 -22.65 -26.99 7.61
C GLY A 86 -24.12 -27.42 7.54
N GLY A 87 -24.63 -28.11 8.56
CA GLY A 87 -26.04 -28.42 8.75
C GLY A 87 -26.63 -29.36 7.69
N GLU A 88 -27.96 -29.30 7.57
CA GLU A 88 -28.78 -30.13 6.68
C GLU A 88 -28.38 -30.00 5.20
N GLU A 89 -27.98 -28.81 4.72
CA GLU A 89 -27.52 -28.62 3.32
C GLU A 89 -26.21 -29.38 3.04
N ALA A 90 -25.27 -29.34 3.99
CA ALA A 90 -23.99 -30.05 3.87
C ALA A 90 -24.16 -31.57 3.91
N PHE A 91 -25.09 -32.03 4.76
CA PHE A 91 -25.49 -33.44 4.78
C PHE A 91 -26.20 -33.86 3.49
N GLU A 92 -27.09 -33.05 2.94
CA GLU A 92 -27.79 -33.34 1.68
C GLU A 92 -26.80 -33.56 0.53
N LEU A 93 -25.75 -32.75 0.42
CA LEU A 93 -24.68 -32.94 -0.57
C LEU A 93 -23.93 -34.27 -0.37
N CYS A 94 -23.67 -34.67 0.88
CA CYS A 94 -23.06 -35.96 1.21
C CYS A 94 -24.00 -37.14 0.87
N ALA A 95 -25.29 -37.02 1.16
CA ALA A 95 -26.29 -38.02 0.83
C ALA A 95 -26.48 -38.15 -0.68
N LYS A 96 -26.58 -37.05 -1.43
CA LYS A 96 -26.64 -37.05 -2.91
C LYS A 96 -25.44 -37.73 -3.54
N PHE A 97 -24.22 -37.51 -3.02
CA PHE A 97 -23.03 -38.27 -3.41
C PHE A 97 -23.19 -39.79 -3.17
N CYS A 98 -23.82 -40.20 -2.06
CA CYS A 98 -24.09 -41.60 -1.77
C CYS A 98 -25.03 -42.25 -2.80
N TYR A 99 -26.12 -41.60 -3.23
CA TYR A 99 -27.00 -42.12 -4.28
C TYR A 99 -26.42 -42.03 -5.71
N GLY A 100 -25.31 -41.33 -5.92
CA GLY A 100 -24.79 -41.01 -7.26
C GLY A 100 -25.59 -39.92 -7.99
N ILE A 101 -26.37 -39.14 -7.25
CA ILE A 101 -27.13 -37.98 -7.73
C ILE A 101 -26.15 -36.87 -8.14
N THR A 102 -26.53 -36.13 -9.18
CA THR A 102 -25.78 -34.99 -9.68
C THR A 102 -25.64 -33.90 -8.61
N ILE A 103 -24.40 -33.60 -8.19
CA ILE A 103 -24.06 -32.45 -7.34
C ILE A 103 -23.07 -31.53 -8.05
N ASN A 104 -23.26 -30.22 -7.89
CA ASN A 104 -22.40 -29.17 -8.44
C ASN A 104 -21.66 -28.48 -7.29
N LEU A 105 -20.34 -28.58 -7.29
CA LEU A 105 -19.46 -28.07 -6.25
C LEU A 105 -18.67 -26.85 -6.75
N SER A 106 -18.48 -25.88 -5.88
CA SER A 106 -17.95 -24.54 -6.13
C SER A 106 -17.25 -24.01 -4.89
N ALA A 107 -16.60 -22.85 -4.98
CA ALA A 107 -16.05 -22.15 -3.82
C ALA A 107 -17.10 -21.85 -2.72
N HIS A 108 -18.37 -21.63 -3.07
CA HIS A 108 -19.44 -21.28 -2.11
C HIS A 108 -19.92 -22.44 -1.24
N ASN A 109 -19.86 -23.67 -1.73
CA ASN A 109 -20.38 -24.87 -1.02
C ASN A 109 -19.29 -25.91 -0.72
N PHE A 110 -18.03 -25.66 -1.10
CA PHE A 110 -16.91 -26.54 -0.81
C PHE A 110 -16.67 -26.75 0.69
N VAL A 111 -16.55 -25.66 1.48
CA VAL A 111 -16.22 -25.76 2.92
C VAL A 111 -17.24 -26.58 3.70
N PRO A 112 -18.56 -26.28 3.68
CA PRO A 112 -19.55 -27.10 4.39
C PRO A 112 -19.55 -28.56 3.91
N ALA A 113 -19.51 -28.82 2.59
CA ALA A 113 -19.46 -30.18 2.06
C ALA A 113 -18.21 -30.95 2.51
N PHE A 114 -17.06 -30.28 2.60
CA PHE A 114 -15.80 -30.90 3.03
C PHE A 114 -15.77 -31.20 4.53
N CYS A 115 -16.27 -30.28 5.36
CA CYS A 115 -16.40 -30.51 6.80
C CYS A 115 -17.39 -31.67 7.07
N ALA A 116 -18.57 -31.68 6.44
CA ALA A 116 -19.54 -32.76 6.58
C ALA A 116 -19.00 -34.11 6.08
N ALA A 117 -18.31 -34.14 4.94
CA ALA A 117 -17.70 -35.37 4.43
C ALA A 117 -16.59 -35.92 5.36
N LYS A 118 -15.82 -35.04 6.02
CA LYS A 118 -14.85 -35.43 7.06
C LYS A 118 -15.55 -35.96 8.32
N PHE A 119 -16.59 -35.26 8.81
CA PHE A 119 -17.41 -35.67 9.96
C PHE A 119 -18.07 -37.04 9.76
N LEU A 120 -18.72 -37.27 8.61
CA LEU A 120 -19.32 -38.56 8.22
C LEU A 120 -18.28 -39.65 7.89
N ARG A 121 -16.98 -39.32 7.97
CA ARG A 121 -15.83 -40.19 7.68
C ARG A 121 -15.85 -40.78 6.26
N MET A 122 -16.28 -39.99 5.26
CA MET A 122 -16.39 -40.37 3.85
C MET A 122 -15.03 -40.41 3.13
N THR A 123 -14.14 -41.23 3.69
CA THR A 123 -12.71 -41.33 3.36
C THR A 123 -12.41 -42.53 2.46
N GLU A 124 -11.24 -42.50 1.82
CA GLU A 124 -10.79 -43.54 0.87
C GLU A 124 -10.59 -44.92 1.53
N SER A 125 -10.39 -44.96 2.85
CA SER A 125 -10.32 -46.17 3.65
C SER A 125 -11.68 -46.82 3.93
N VAL A 126 -12.79 -46.15 3.58
CA VAL A 126 -14.16 -46.68 3.69
C VAL A 126 -14.69 -47.14 2.33
N TYR A 127 -14.41 -46.37 1.26
CA TYR A 127 -14.85 -46.66 -0.10
C TYR A 127 -13.85 -46.10 -1.11
N ARG A 128 -13.66 -46.76 -2.27
CA ARG A 128 -12.71 -46.31 -3.28
C ARG A 128 -13.24 -45.15 -4.12
N GLY A 129 -12.50 -44.05 -4.19
CA GLY A 129 -12.91 -42.79 -4.78
C GLY A 129 -13.99 -42.09 -3.95
N ASN A 130 -13.87 -42.07 -2.63
CA ASN A 130 -14.89 -41.49 -1.74
C ASN A 130 -14.91 -39.95 -1.79
N PHE A 131 -15.88 -39.33 -1.10
CA PHE A 131 -16.18 -37.91 -1.26
C PHE A 131 -15.02 -37.00 -0.82
N VAL A 132 -14.38 -37.31 0.31
CA VAL A 132 -13.23 -36.54 0.85
C VAL A 132 -12.09 -36.44 -0.17
N LEU A 133 -11.73 -37.55 -0.86
CA LEU A 133 -10.65 -37.56 -1.83
C LEU A 133 -10.96 -36.67 -3.05
N LYS A 134 -12.21 -36.69 -3.53
CA LYS A 134 -12.68 -35.86 -4.65
C LYS A 134 -12.72 -34.38 -4.29
N LEU A 135 -13.11 -34.06 -3.05
CA LEU A 135 -13.10 -32.70 -2.52
C LEU A 135 -11.66 -32.18 -2.34
N GLU A 136 -10.74 -32.99 -1.83
CA GLU A 136 -9.30 -32.64 -1.76
C GLU A 136 -8.71 -32.39 -3.15
N ALA A 137 -9.02 -33.23 -4.14
CA ALA A 137 -8.59 -33.03 -5.52
C ALA A 137 -9.13 -31.71 -6.13
N PHE A 138 -10.40 -31.39 -5.89
CA PHE A 138 -11.02 -30.13 -6.35
C PHE A 138 -10.43 -28.90 -5.64
N PHE A 139 -10.19 -28.99 -4.33
CA PHE A 139 -9.56 -27.92 -3.57
C PHE A 139 -8.18 -27.62 -4.14
N ASN A 140 -7.36 -28.66 -4.30
CA ASN A 140 -5.99 -28.55 -4.79
C ASN A 140 -5.91 -28.04 -6.24
N SER A 141 -6.69 -28.63 -7.17
CA SER A 141 -6.52 -28.38 -8.62
C SER A 141 -7.39 -27.26 -9.20
N CYS A 142 -8.44 -26.84 -8.49
CA CYS A 142 -9.41 -25.88 -9.00
C CYS A 142 -9.52 -24.63 -8.13
N ILE A 143 -9.78 -24.80 -6.82
CA ILE A 143 -9.98 -23.68 -5.89
C ILE A 143 -8.67 -22.94 -5.62
N LEU A 144 -7.63 -23.65 -5.17
CA LEU A 144 -6.33 -23.04 -4.89
C LEU A 144 -5.63 -22.52 -6.16
N GLU A 145 -5.94 -23.07 -7.33
CA GLU A 145 -5.50 -22.52 -8.62
C GLU A 145 -6.30 -21.28 -9.07
N GLY A 146 -7.44 -20.98 -8.45
CA GLY A 146 -8.31 -19.85 -8.80
C GLY A 146 -8.16 -18.68 -7.82
N TRP A 147 -7.89 -17.48 -8.33
CA TRP A 147 -7.83 -16.25 -7.52
C TRP A 147 -9.15 -16.01 -6.75
N LYS A 148 -10.24 -15.75 -7.47
CA LYS A 148 -11.56 -15.52 -6.86
C LYS A 148 -12.13 -16.76 -6.17
N ASP A 149 -11.84 -17.95 -6.70
CA ASP A 149 -12.29 -19.21 -6.09
C ASP A 149 -11.63 -19.43 -4.71
N SER A 150 -10.36 -19.08 -4.53
CA SER A 150 -9.68 -19.07 -3.22
C SER A 150 -10.26 -18.05 -2.26
N ILE A 151 -10.56 -16.83 -2.72
CA ILE A 151 -11.13 -15.74 -1.89
C ILE A 151 -12.54 -16.09 -1.41
N VAL A 152 -13.42 -16.55 -2.31
CA VAL A 152 -14.79 -16.97 -1.96
C VAL A 152 -14.76 -18.16 -1.01
N THR A 153 -13.86 -19.12 -1.21
CA THR A 153 -13.70 -20.25 -0.29
C THR A 153 -13.29 -19.75 1.11
N LEU A 154 -12.37 -18.80 1.19
CA LEU A 154 -11.96 -18.18 2.46
C LEU A 154 -13.11 -17.41 3.13
N GLN A 155 -13.95 -16.68 2.38
CA GLN A 155 -15.16 -16.05 2.93
C GLN A 155 -16.13 -17.08 3.56
N THR A 156 -16.22 -18.29 3.01
CA THR A 156 -17.11 -19.33 3.58
C THR A 156 -16.58 -19.96 4.87
N THR A 157 -15.30 -19.83 5.22
CA THR A 157 -14.76 -20.40 6.47
C THR A 157 -15.31 -19.71 7.72
N ALA A 158 -15.76 -18.45 7.60
CA ALA A 158 -16.39 -17.70 8.70
C ALA A 158 -17.67 -18.36 9.26
N LYS A 159 -18.33 -19.24 8.49
CA LYS A 159 -19.47 -20.03 8.97
C LYS A 159 -19.07 -21.24 9.84
N LEU A 160 -17.83 -21.72 9.73
CA LEU A 160 -17.33 -22.95 10.34
C LEU A 160 -15.85 -22.79 10.76
N PRO A 161 -15.51 -21.83 11.65
CA PRO A 161 -14.12 -21.44 11.91
C PRO A 161 -13.26 -22.60 12.42
N GLU A 162 -13.68 -23.27 13.50
CA GLU A 162 -12.93 -24.38 14.13
C GLU A 162 -12.63 -25.52 13.13
N TRP A 163 -13.63 -25.93 12.34
CA TRP A 163 -13.45 -26.96 11.32
C TRP A 163 -12.54 -26.49 10.18
N SER A 164 -12.64 -25.23 9.78
CA SER A 164 -11.85 -24.66 8.68
C SER A 164 -10.38 -24.45 9.05
N GLU A 165 -10.08 -24.16 10.32
CA GLU A 165 -8.73 -24.10 10.86
C GLU A 165 -8.14 -25.50 11.07
N ASN A 166 -8.87 -26.41 11.73
CA ASN A 166 -8.41 -27.78 11.99
C ASN A 166 -8.19 -28.60 10.70
N LEU A 167 -8.97 -28.36 9.65
CA LEU A 167 -8.75 -28.95 8.32
C LEU A 167 -7.75 -28.18 7.46
N GLY A 168 -7.17 -27.08 7.98
CA GLY A 168 -6.15 -26.27 7.31
C GLY A 168 -6.64 -25.48 6.10
N ILE A 169 -7.95 -25.32 5.91
CA ILE A 169 -8.56 -24.63 4.76
C ILE A 169 -8.14 -23.16 4.73
N VAL A 170 -8.32 -22.47 5.87
CA VAL A 170 -8.01 -21.03 6.04
C VAL A 170 -6.59 -20.73 5.61
N ARG A 171 -5.61 -21.43 6.21
CA ARG A 171 -4.19 -21.29 5.92
C ARG A 171 -3.88 -21.52 4.43
N ARG A 172 -4.38 -22.61 3.85
CA ARG A 172 -4.05 -22.98 2.46
C ARG A 172 -4.65 -22.02 1.43
N CYS A 173 -5.83 -21.46 1.70
CA CYS A 173 -6.40 -20.36 0.93
C CYS A 173 -5.56 -19.08 1.05
N ILE A 174 -5.09 -18.72 2.24
CA ILE A 174 -4.20 -17.56 2.44
C ILE A 174 -2.86 -17.77 1.71
N ASP A 175 -2.19 -18.92 1.87
CA ASP A 175 -0.94 -19.25 1.20
C ASP A 175 -1.09 -19.12 -0.35
N SER A 176 -2.18 -19.64 -0.91
CA SER A 176 -2.56 -19.50 -2.33
C SER A 176 -2.76 -18.05 -2.79
N ILE A 177 -3.45 -17.25 -1.97
CA ILE A 177 -3.72 -15.83 -2.26
C ILE A 177 -2.41 -15.03 -2.24
N VAL A 178 -1.54 -15.29 -1.27
CA VAL A 178 -0.26 -14.60 -1.10
C VAL A 178 0.70 -14.92 -2.26
N GLU A 179 0.78 -16.19 -2.69
CA GLU A 179 1.53 -16.59 -3.89
C GLU A 179 1.08 -15.83 -5.15
N LYS A 180 -0.24 -15.63 -5.30
CA LYS A 180 -0.83 -14.92 -6.44
C LYS A 180 -0.57 -13.40 -6.34
N ILE A 181 -0.65 -12.80 -5.16
CA ILE A 181 -0.25 -11.39 -4.92
C ILE A 181 1.23 -11.15 -5.28
N LEU A 182 2.10 -12.11 -5.00
CA LEU A 182 3.54 -12.06 -5.32
C LEU A 182 3.86 -12.37 -6.79
N THR A 183 2.88 -12.79 -7.59
CA THR A 183 3.06 -13.05 -9.01
C THR A 183 3.22 -11.75 -9.80
N HIS A 184 4.30 -11.63 -10.58
CA HIS A 184 4.57 -10.45 -11.39
C HIS A 184 3.40 -10.12 -12.33
N PRO A 185 2.92 -8.85 -12.45
CA PRO A 185 1.69 -8.52 -13.19
C PRO A 185 1.65 -9.00 -14.65
N SER A 186 2.79 -9.17 -15.33
CA SER A 186 2.85 -9.73 -16.69
C SER A 186 2.53 -11.24 -16.78
N LYS A 187 2.36 -11.93 -15.65
CA LYS A 187 1.97 -13.34 -15.54
C LYS A 187 0.55 -13.53 -14.99
N VAL A 188 -0.15 -12.45 -14.65
CA VAL A 188 -1.53 -12.50 -14.14
C VAL A 188 -2.47 -12.84 -15.30
N THR A 189 -2.98 -14.07 -15.32
CA THR A 189 -3.88 -14.60 -16.36
C THR A 189 -5.32 -14.79 -15.87
N TRP A 190 -5.57 -14.62 -14.57
CA TRP A 190 -6.88 -14.72 -13.93
C TRP A 190 -7.60 -13.37 -13.90
N SER A 191 -8.93 -13.40 -13.75
CA SER A 191 -9.75 -12.20 -13.61
C SER A 191 -9.75 -11.66 -12.18
N TYR A 192 -9.73 -10.33 -12.07
CA TYR A 192 -9.70 -9.56 -10.82
C TYR A 192 -10.67 -8.36 -10.91
N ASN A 193 -11.09 -7.81 -9.76
CA ASN A 193 -11.84 -6.55 -9.72
C ASN A 193 -10.89 -5.36 -9.76
N TYR A 194 -11.18 -4.37 -10.61
CA TYR A 194 -10.50 -3.06 -10.61
C TYR A 194 -11.44 -1.99 -11.17
N THR A 195 -12.14 -1.29 -10.29
CA THR A 195 -13.28 -0.40 -10.57
C THR A 195 -12.91 1.08 -10.50
N ARG A 196 -11.62 1.39 -10.26
CA ARG A 196 -11.12 2.76 -10.05
C ARG A 196 -11.51 3.72 -11.20
N PRO A 197 -11.94 4.96 -10.89
CA PRO A 197 -12.34 5.95 -11.89
C PRO A 197 -11.27 6.17 -12.99
N GLY A 198 -11.73 6.20 -14.24
CA GLY A 198 -10.87 6.41 -15.40
C GLY A 198 -9.93 5.25 -15.77
N TYR A 199 -10.08 4.07 -15.17
CA TYR A 199 -9.40 2.84 -15.62
C TYR A 199 -10.09 2.22 -16.85
N ALA A 200 -11.41 1.99 -16.77
CA ALA A 200 -12.19 1.39 -17.86
C ALA A 200 -12.20 2.22 -19.15
N GLU A 201 -12.01 3.54 -19.05
CA GLU A 201 -11.96 4.49 -20.17
C GLU A 201 -10.63 4.42 -20.95
N LYS A 202 -9.58 3.87 -20.33
CA LYS A 202 -8.22 3.84 -20.89
C LYS A 202 -7.87 2.42 -21.32
N ARG A 203 -7.40 2.26 -22.56
CA ARG A 203 -6.90 0.96 -23.06
C ARG A 203 -5.55 0.63 -22.42
N HIS A 204 -5.57 0.17 -21.17
CA HIS A 204 -4.39 -0.29 -20.44
C HIS A 204 -3.82 -1.56 -21.10
N HIS A 205 -2.52 -1.53 -21.41
CA HIS A 205 -1.81 -2.63 -22.07
C HIS A 205 -1.13 -3.60 -21.07
N SER A 206 -1.33 -3.39 -19.75
CA SER A 206 -0.73 -4.19 -18.69
C SER A 206 -1.59 -4.14 -17.42
N VAL A 207 -1.50 -5.21 -16.62
CA VAL A 207 -2.18 -5.34 -15.32
C VAL A 207 -1.56 -4.34 -14.31
N PRO A 208 -2.36 -3.62 -13.49
CA PRO A 208 -1.86 -2.76 -12.41
C PRO A 208 -0.99 -3.51 -11.40
N LYS A 209 -0.25 -2.80 -10.54
CA LYS A 209 0.58 -3.44 -9.47
C LYS A 209 -0.23 -3.75 -8.20
N ASP A 210 -1.33 -3.04 -8.05
CA ASP A 210 -2.33 -3.01 -6.99
C ASP A 210 -3.63 -3.73 -7.42
N TRP A 211 -3.57 -4.53 -8.50
CA TRP A 211 -4.69 -5.24 -9.13
C TRP A 211 -5.53 -6.11 -8.18
N TRP A 212 -4.93 -6.56 -7.07
CA TRP A 212 -5.51 -7.47 -6.08
C TRP A 212 -6.26 -6.74 -4.95
N THR A 213 -6.07 -5.43 -4.81
CA THR A 213 -6.47 -4.67 -3.61
C THR A 213 -7.98 -4.58 -3.42
N GLU A 214 -8.76 -4.52 -4.50
CA GLU A 214 -10.23 -4.47 -4.43
C GLU A 214 -10.84 -5.82 -4.02
N ASP A 215 -10.48 -6.93 -4.70
CA ASP A 215 -10.99 -8.28 -4.37
C ASP A 215 -10.67 -8.68 -2.92
N ILE A 216 -9.48 -8.31 -2.41
CA ILE A 216 -9.06 -8.63 -1.04
C ILE A 216 -9.72 -7.69 0.00
N SER A 217 -10.30 -6.56 -0.41
CA SER A 217 -11.10 -5.71 0.47
C SER A 217 -12.53 -6.24 0.73
N ASP A 218 -12.97 -7.26 -0.01
CA ASP A 218 -14.25 -7.96 0.22
C ASP A 218 -14.20 -8.95 1.41
N LEU A 219 -13.06 -9.07 2.08
CA LEU A 219 -12.88 -9.91 3.27
C LEU A 219 -13.20 -9.14 4.56
N ASP A 220 -13.52 -9.87 5.62
CA ASP A 220 -13.56 -9.30 6.98
C ASP A 220 -12.16 -8.89 7.46
N ILE A 221 -12.14 -8.12 8.55
CA ILE A 221 -10.94 -7.48 9.07
C ILE A 221 -9.90 -8.47 9.61
N ASP A 222 -10.31 -9.70 9.94
CA ASP A 222 -9.44 -10.71 10.54
C ASP A 222 -8.77 -11.56 9.45
N LEU A 223 -9.54 -12.01 8.46
CA LEU A 223 -9.02 -12.63 7.24
C LEU A 223 -8.09 -11.67 6.46
N PHE A 224 -8.53 -10.42 6.29
CA PHE A 224 -7.73 -9.37 5.65
C PHE A 224 -6.42 -9.12 6.41
N ARG A 225 -6.47 -9.04 7.75
CA ARG A 225 -5.26 -8.90 8.58
C ARG A 225 -4.33 -10.09 8.48
N CYS A 226 -4.85 -11.31 8.38
CA CYS A 226 -4.01 -12.50 8.17
C CYS A 226 -3.27 -12.45 6.83
N ILE A 227 -3.95 -12.06 5.74
CA ILE A 227 -3.33 -11.91 4.41
C ILE A 227 -2.30 -10.78 4.39
N VAL A 228 -2.62 -9.59 4.90
CA VAL A 228 -1.66 -8.46 4.99
C VAL A 228 -0.44 -8.85 5.84
N THR A 229 -0.62 -9.59 6.93
CA THR A 229 0.49 -10.07 7.77
C THR A 229 1.35 -11.10 7.04
N ALA A 230 0.76 -12.03 6.29
CA ALA A 230 1.48 -13.01 5.50
C ALA A 230 2.24 -12.40 4.30
N VAL A 231 1.65 -11.43 3.60
CA VAL A 231 2.35 -10.65 2.56
C VAL A 231 3.54 -9.88 3.16
N ARG A 232 3.36 -9.28 4.35
CA ARG A 232 4.42 -8.55 5.06
C ARG A 232 5.58 -9.46 5.49
N SER A 233 5.32 -10.66 6.00
CA SER A 233 6.40 -11.54 6.51
C SER A 233 7.38 -11.96 5.41
N ILE A 234 6.90 -12.13 4.17
CA ILE A 234 7.72 -12.54 3.02
C ILE A 234 8.65 -11.41 2.53
N SER A 235 8.36 -10.14 2.85
CA SER A 235 9.24 -8.99 2.58
C SER A 235 9.60 -8.71 1.10
N ILE A 236 8.98 -9.40 0.14
CA ILE A 236 9.19 -9.19 -1.31
C ILE A 236 8.35 -8.02 -1.85
N LEU A 237 7.15 -7.78 -1.29
CA LEU A 237 6.23 -6.78 -1.82
C LEU A 237 6.57 -5.37 -1.31
N PRO A 238 6.70 -4.35 -2.18
CA PRO A 238 6.96 -2.97 -1.75
C PRO A 238 5.91 -2.43 -0.78
N SER A 239 6.36 -1.83 0.33
CA SER A 239 5.51 -1.26 1.38
C SER A 239 4.38 -0.32 0.89
N PRO A 240 4.56 0.49 -0.19
CA PRO A 240 3.47 1.28 -0.77
C PRO A 240 2.29 0.46 -1.32
N LEU A 241 2.49 -0.77 -1.81
CA LEU A 241 1.38 -1.63 -2.27
C LEU A 241 0.58 -2.21 -1.09
N ILE A 242 1.23 -2.41 0.05
CA ILE A 242 0.55 -2.78 1.31
C ILE A 242 -0.26 -1.59 1.81
N GLY A 243 0.31 -0.38 1.77
CA GLY A 243 -0.42 0.84 2.10
C GLY A 243 -1.61 1.13 1.18
N GLU A 244 -1.48 0.84 -0.11
CA GLU A 244 -2.58 0.95 -1.08
C GLU A 244 -3.73 -0.03 -0.76
N ALA A 245 -3.41 -1.27 -0.37
CA ALA A 245 -4.42 -2.23 0.10
C ALA A 245 -5.16 -1.72 1.36
N LEU A 246 -4.41 -1.14 2.32
CA LEU A 246 -4.98 -0.53 3.52
C LEU A 246 -5.84 0.71 3.19
N HIS A 247 -5.45 1.49 2.17
CA HIS A 247 -6.21 2.64 1.69
C HIS A 247 -7.53 2.23 1.03
N VAL A 248 -7.53 1.21 0.16
CA VAL A 248 -8.76 0.64 -0.43
C VAL A 248 -9.68 0.08 0.65
N TYR A 249 -9.14 -0.71 1.58
CA TYR A 249 -9.92 -1.28 2.68
C TYR A 249 -10.55 -0.17 3.54
N ALA A 250 -9.78 0.86 3.91
CA ALA A 250 -10.29 2.01 4.65
C ALA A 250 -11.40 2.76 3.88
N CYS A 251 -11.27 2.96 2.57
CA CYS A 251 -12.28 3.65 1.77
C CYS A 251 -13.59 2.85 1.60
N LYS A 252 -13.54 1.52 1.79
CA LYS A 252 -14.70 0.62 1.75
C LYS A 252 -15.40 0.47 3.10
N TRP A 253 -14.63 0.38 4.20
CA TRP A 253 -15.14 0.02 5.53
C TRP A 253 -15.19 1.16 6.55
N LEU A 254 -14.55 2.30 6.30
CA LEU A 254 -14.63 3.51 7.13
C LEU A 254 -15.39 4.63 6.41
N PRO A 255 -16.08 5.53 7.15
CA PRO A 255 -16.84 6.60 6.51
C PRO A 255 -15.97 7.55 5.68
N ASN A 256 -16.56 8.09 4.61
CA ASN A 256 -15.96 9.13 3.80
C ASN A 256 -16.20 10.50 4.45
N THR A 257 -15.14 11.15 4.94
CA THR A 257 -15.18 12.46 5.61
C THR A 257 -15.77 13.58 4.73
N SER A 258 -15.76 13.41 3.40
CA SER A 258 -16.38 14.30 2.43
C SER A 258 -17.88 14.05 2.20
N SER A 259 -18.41 12.90 2.62
CA SER A 259 -19.83 12.57 2.45
C SER A 259 -20.65 13.22 3.55
N LYS A 260 -21.46 14.22 3.19
CA LYS A 260 -22.49 14.80 4.08
C LYS A 260 -23.70 13.87 4.23
N SER A 261 -23.43 12.58 4.50
CA SER A 261 -24.41 11.61 4.93
C SER A 261 -24.88 12.01 6.33
N ARG A 262 -25.95 12.82 6.38
CA ARG A 262 -26.70 13.05 7.63
C ARG A 262 -27.06 11.66 8.18
N ILE A 263 -26.54 11.31 9.35
CA ILE A 263 -26.95 10.09 10.05
C ILE A 263 -28.47 10.24 10.29
N PRO A 264 -29.32 9.35 9.74
CA PRO A 264 -30.74 9.40 10.04
C PRO A 264 -30.95 9.18 11.54
N GLU A 265 -31.88 9.91 12.14
CA GLU A 265 -32.21 9.80 13.57
C GLU A 265 -33.00 8.52 13.86
N SER A 266 -32.32 7.37 13.75
CA SER A 266 -32.88 6.03 13.96
C SER A 266 -31.99 5.21 14.89
N SER A 267 -32.44 5.06 16.14
CA SER A 267 -31.89 4.19 17.20
C SER A 267 -30.39 4.36 17.53
N VAL A 268 -30.11 5.10 18.60
CA VAL A 268 -28.77 5.36 19.18
C VAL A 268 -27.94 4.07 19.37
N SER A 269 -28.58 2.97 19.79
CA SER A 269 -27.92 1.68 20.01
C SER A 269 -27.29 1.08 18.74
N GLN A 270 -27.90 1.27 17.57
CA GLN A 270 -27.32 0.83 16.29
C GLN A 270 -26.13 1.71 15.87
N THR A 271 -26.13 2.98 16.30
CA THR A 271 -25.03 3.91 16.01
C THR A 271 -23.78 3.56 16.81
N GLU A 272 -23.91 3.25 18.11
CA GLU A 272 -22.80 2.86 18.98
C GLU A 272 -22.14 1.54 18.54
N GLU A 273 -22.93 0.50 18.25
CA GLU A 273 -22.38 -0.79 17.78
C GLU A 273 -21.66 -0.66 16.43
N THR A 274 -22.14 0.23 15.56
CA THR A 274 -21.50 0.56 14.28
C THR A 274 -20.19 1.31 14.49
N MET A 275 -20.14 2.29 15.39
CA MET A 275 -18.91 3.01 15.74
C MET A 275 -17.86 2.08 16.37
N GLU A 276 -18.26 1.14 17.22
CA GLU A 276 -17.35 0.15 17.80
C GLU A 276 -16.74 -0.79 16.74
N LYS A 277 -17.53 -1.22 15.75
CA LYS A 277 -17.02 -1.98 14.59
C LYS A 277 -16.04 -1.15 13.75
N GLN A 278 -16.37 0.12 13.47
CA GLN A 278 -15.48 1.04 12.75
C GLN A 278 -14.19 1.34 13.53
N ARG A 279 -14.26 1.46 14.87
CA ARG A 279 -13.10 1.61 15.77
C ARG A 279 -12.15 0.42 15.63
N LYS A 280 -12.66 -0.81 15.77
CA LYS A 280 -11.87 -2.05 15.57
C LYS A 280 -11.23 -2.14 14.19
N VAL A 281 -11.96 -1.77 13.13
CA VAL A 281 -11.42 -1.71 11.76
C VAL A 281 -10.29 -0.68 11.64
N LEU A 282 -10.49 0.54 12.14
CA LEU A 282 -9.49 1.61 12.12
C LEU A 282 -8.21 1.24 12.88
N GLU A 283 -8.33 0.66 14.07
CA GLU A 283 -7.19 0.27 14.90
C GLU A 283 -6.42 -0.91 14.31
N SER A 284 -7.14 -1.89 13.75
CA SER A 284 -6.55 -2.97 12.96
C SER A 284 -5.77 -2.41 11.76
N ILE A 285 -6.35 -1.49 10.98
CA ILE A 285 -5.67 -0.82 9.85
C ILE A 285 -4.37 -0.13 10.32
N VAL A 286 -4.42 0.66 11.39
CA VAL A 286 -3.24 1.39 11.92
C VAL A 286 -2.14 0.43 12.38
N SER A 287 -2.49 -0.71 13.00
CA SER A 287 -1.52 -1.76 13.37
C SER A 287 -0.84 -2.40 12.16
N MET A 288 -1.52 -2.45 11.01
CA MET A 288 -1.04 -3.07 9.78
C MET A 288 -0.15 -2.18 8.90
N ILE A 289 -0.20 -0.85 9.07
CA ILE A 289 0.62 0.08 8.26
C ILE A 289 2.12 -0.25 8.44
N PRO A 290 2.89 -0.48 7.37
CA PRO A 290 4.34 -0.72 7.46
C PRO A 290 5.09 0.41 8.18
N THR A 291 6.24 0.09 8.78
CA THR A 291 7.06 1.08 9.51
C THR A 291 7.83 2.04 8.61
N ASP A 292 7.88 1.74 7.31
CA ASP A 292 8.65 2.48 6.31
C ASP A 292 8.00 3.83 5.99
N ARG A 293 8.83 4.87 5.88
CA ARG A 293 8.39 6.21 5.46
C ARG A 293 7.93 6.18 4.01
N GLY A 294 6.78 6.79 3.71
CA GLY A 294 6.17 6.71 2.37
C GLY A 294 5.47 5.37 2.06
N SER A 295 5.29 4.48 3.04
CA SER A 295 4.44 3.28 2.87
C SER A 295 2.96 3.62 2.66
N VAL A 296 2.51 4.78 3.13
CA VAL A 296 1.18 5.36 2.92
C VAL A 296 1.31 6.87 2.71
N SER A 297 0.35 7.51 2.05
CA SER A 297 0.35 8.97 1.88
C SER A 297 0.05 9.70 3.21
N ILE A 298 0.57 10.91 3.34
CA ILE A 298 0.31 11.79 4.48
C ILE A 298 -1.17 12.19 4.57
N GLY A 299 -1.83 12.50 3.44
CA GLY A 299 -3.28 12.73 3.40
C GLY A 299 -4.11 11.54 3.90
N PHE A 300 -3.68 10.30 3.64
CA PHE A 300 -4.35 9.13 4.21
C PHE A 300 -4.15 9.03 5.74
N LEU A 301 -2.94 9.24 6.25
CA LEU A 301 -2.69 9.26 7.70
C LEU A 301 -3.48 10.38 8.41
N LEU A 302 -3.58 11.57 7.82
CA LEU A 302 -4.36 12.68 8.34
C LEU A 302 -5.87 12.41 8.28
N ARG A 303 -6.37 11.75 7.20
CA ARG A 303 -7.75 11.25 7.14
C ARG A 303 -8.03 10.19 8.22
N LEU A 304 -7.14 9.23 8.43
CA LEU A 304 -7.29 8.22 9.50
C LEU A 304 -7.26 8.88 10.88
N LEU A 305 -6.47 9.94 11.08
CA LEU A 305 -6.40 10.68 12.34
C LEU A 305 -7.66 11.53 12.60
N SER A 306 -8.22 12.17 11.57
CA SER A 306 -9.53 12.81 11.63
C SER A 306 -10.63 11.81 12.01
N LEU A 307 -10.66 10.64 11.34
CA LEU A 307 -11.58 9.54 11.66
C LEU A 307 -11.37 9.00 13.08
N ALA A 308 -10.12 8.91 13.56
CA ALA A 308 -9.80 8.50 14.93
C ALA A 308 -10.37 9.46 15.98
N ASN A 309 -10.45 10.75 15.68
CA ASN A 309 -11.11 11.73 16.55
C ASN A 309 -12.64 11.54 16.53
N ILE A 310 -13.27 11.44 15.35
CA ILE A 310 -14.72 11.28 15.18
C ILE A 310 -15.25 10.00 15.85
N ILE A 311 -14.54 8.88 15.70
CA ILE A 311 -14.95 7.55 16.18
C ILE A 311 -14.45 7.30 17.62
N GLU A 312 -13.80 8.28 18.25
CA GLU A 312 -13.18 8.14 19.58
C GLU A 312 -12.31 6.87 19.70
N ALA A 313 -11.32 6.74 18.80
CA ALA A 313 -10.35 5.65 18.85
C ALA A 313 -9.34 5.85 20.01
N ASN A 314 -8.70 4.76 20.42
CA ASN A 314 -7.76 4.69 21.54
C ASN A 314 -6.63 5.73 21.43
N HIS A 315 -6.21 6.26 22.58
CA HIS A 315 -5.13 7.25 22.65
C HIS A 315 -3.81 6.76 22.06
N SER A 316 -3.52 5.45 22.14
CA SER A 316 -2.39 4.79 21.49
C SER A 316 -2.48 4.92 19.95
N THR A 317 -3.63 4.62 19.36
CA THR A 317 -3.92 4.75 17.93
C THR A 317 -3.77 6.19 17.46
N LYS A 318 -4.35 7.15 18.20
CA LYS A 318 -4.24 8.59 17.91
C LYS A 318 -2.78 9.07 17.97
N ALA A 319 -2.04 8.71 19.03
CA ALA A 319 -0.63 9.06 19.18
C ALA A 319 0.26 8.43 18.09
N GLU A 320 0.00 7.17 17.70
CA GLU A 320 0.71 6.47 16.63
C GLU A 320 0.46 7.13 15.26
N LEU A 321 -0.78 7.51 14.96
CA LEU A 321 -1.13 8.26 13.76
C LEU A 321 -0.44 9.63 13.73
N ILE A 322 -0.52 10.42 14.81
CA ILE A 322 0.21 11.71 14.94
C ILE A 322 1.71 11.50 14.69
N ARG A 323 2.31 10.51 15.36
CA ARG A 323 3.75 10.18 15.27
C ARG A 323 4.16 9.79 13.86
N ARG A 324 3.31 9.08 13.10
CA ARG A 324 3.55 8.70 11.70
C ARG A 324 3.35 9.89 10.75
N SER A 325 2.25 10.63 10.86
CA SER A 325 1.99 11.83 10.05
C SER A 325 3.15 12.82 10.13
N SER A 326 3.67 13.01 11.34
CA SER A 326 4.83 13.87 11.61
C SER A 326 6.10 13.49 10.83
N ARG A 327 6.33 12.21 10.49
CA ARG A 327 7.58 11.73 9.86
C ARG A 327 7.68 12.01 8.36
N GLN A 328 6.62 12.52 7.77
CA GLN A 328 6.50 12.83 6.33
C GLN A 328 5.63 14.08 6.12
N LEU A 329 5.61 14.99 7.11
CA LEU A 329 4.87 16.25 7.05
C LEU A 329 5.44 17.18 5.96
N GLU A 330 6.73 17.05 5.64
CA GLU A 330 7.42 17.75 4.55
C GLU A 330 7.03 17.27 3.14
N GLU A 331 6.15 16.25 3.04
CA GLU A 331 5.58 15.74 1.78
C GLU A 331 4.09 16.09 1.63
N ALA A 332 3.48 16.73 2.63
CA ALA A 332 2.07 17.12 2.56
C ALA A 332 1.86 18.34 1.67
N THR A 333 0.72 18.37 0.98
CA THR A 333 0.19 19.56 0.33
C THR A 333 -0.72 20.31 1.29
N VAL A 334 -1.07 21.56 0.97
CA VAL A 334 -2.05 22.32 1.76
C VAL A 334 -3.40 21.59 1.81
N ASN A 335 -3.78 20.88 0.74
CA ASN A 335 -5.04 20.13 0.67
C ASN A 335 -5.10 18.97 1.67
N ASP A 336 -3.97 18.32 1.97
CA ASP A 336 -3.91 17.24 2.97
C ASP A 336 -4.16 17.75 4.39
N LEU A 337 -3.92 19.04 4.65
CA LEU A 337 -4.18 19.72 5.92
C LEU A 337 -5.60 20.29 6.03
N ILE A 338 -6.41 20.25 4.97
CA ILE A 338 -7.82 20.70 4.98
C ILE A 338 -8.68 19.61 5.65
N ILE A 339 -8.49 19.45 6.95
CA ILE A 339 -9.24 18.53 7.81
C ILE A 339 -10.48 19.26 8.31
N PRO A 340 -11.70 18.80 8.00
CA PRO A 340 -12.92 19.40 8.54
C PRO A 340 -12.98 19.26 10.07
N LEU A 341 -13.44 20.30 10.75
CA LEU A 341 -13.80 20.20 12.15
C LEU A 341 -15.21 19.59 12.27
N HIS A 342 -15.36 18.62 13.18
CA HIS A 342 -16.61 17.87 13.37
C HIS A 342 -17.35 18.21 14.68
N SER A 343 -16.86 19.19 15.44
CA SER A 343 -17.55 19.79 16.60
C SER A 343 -18.75 20.61 16.14
N SER A 344 -19.92 20.42 16.77
CA SER A 344 -21.13 21.19 16.48
C SER A 344 -21.22 22.52 17.25
N LEU A 345 -20.34 22.76 18.22
CA LEU A 345 -20.25 24.02 18.96
C LEU A 345 -19.31 25.03 18.27
N ASP A 346 -18.31 24.53 17.53
CA ASP A 346 -17.29 25.37 16.90
C ASP A 346 -17.77 25.90 15.54
N GLN A 347 -17.77 27.22 15.40
CA GLN A 347 -18.25 27.89 14.17
C GLN A 347 -17.24 27.87 13.01
N HIS A 348 -16.02 27.36 13.22
CA HIS A 348 -14.95 27.33 12.23
C HIS A 348 -14.81 25.94 11.59
N PHE A 349 -14.46 25.90 10.31
CA PHE A 349 -14.57 24.71 9.46
C PHE A 349 -13.36 23.77 9.52
N TYR A 350 -12.23 24.20 10.10
CA TYR A 350 -10.95 23.49 10.00
C TYR A 350 -10.34 23.15 11.36
N ASP A 351 -9.93 21.88 11.52
CA ASP A 351 -9.25 21.38 12.72
C ASP A 351 -7.76 21.77 12.72
N ILE A 352 -7.52 23.05 13.03
CA ILE A 352 -6.19 23.65 13.16
C ILE A 352 -5.41 23.10 14.37
N ASP A 353 -6.09 22.63 15.42
CA ASP A 353 -5.46 22.10 16.62
C ASP A 353 -4.85 20.71 16.36
N LEU A 354 -5.49 19.90 15.51
CA LEU A 354 -4.94 18.62 15.04
C LEU A 354 -3.69 18.81 14.15
N VAL A 355 -3.70 19.85 13.29
CA VAL A 355 -2.50 20.26 12.54
C VAL A 355 -1.41 20.74 13.49
N GLY A 356 -1.76 21.46 14.56
CA GLY A 356 -0.87 21.83 15.65
C GLY A 356 -0.21 20.63 16.32
N ALA A 357 -0.99 19.61 16.72
CA ALA A 357 -0.48 18.40 17.36
C ALA A 357 0.48 17.59 16.45
N VAL A 358 0.20 17.50 15.15
CA VAL A 358 1.10 16.88 14.17
C VAL A 358 2.37 17.71 13.97
N LEU A 359 2.27 19.04 13.97
CA LEU A 359 3.42 19.94 13.89
C LEU A 359 4.30 19.87 15.15
N GLU A 360 3.72 19.84 16.35
CA GLU A 360 4.45 19.68 17.62
C GLU A 360 5.23 18.37 17.66
N SER A 361 4.59 17.26 17.26
CA SER A 361 5.25 15.95 17.17
C SER A 361 6.34 15.93 16.08
N PHE A 362 6.16 16.61 14.94
CA PHE A 362 7.24 16.81 13.95
C PHE A 362 8.40 17.58 14.56
N LEU A 363 8.15 18.72 15.21
CA LEU A 363 9.20 19.54 15.83
C LEU A 363 9.90 18.81 16.99
N ALA A 364 9.19 17.98 17.75
CA ALA A 364 9.78 17.13 18.78
C ALA A 364 10.64 15.99 18.19
N GLN A 365 10.29 15.44 17.02
CA GLN A 365 11.13 14.46 16.32
C GLN A 365 12.35 15.17 15.68
N TRP A 366 12.14 16.29 15.00
CA TRP A 366 13.16 17.13 14.38
C TRP A 366 14.23 17.60 15.39
N ARG A 367 13.83 18.13 16.56
CA ARG A 367 14.77 18.57 17.61
C ARG A 367 15.69 17.46 18.11
N ARG A 368 15.24 16.19 18.11
CA ARG A 368 16.08 15.02 18.46
C ARG A 368 17.07 14.65 17.36
N GLN A 369 16.74 14.92 16.10
CA GLN A 369 17.62 14.65 14.94
C GLN A 369 18.56 15.81 14.60
N ALA A 370 18.18 17.05 14.92
CA ALA A 370 18.95 18.27 14.60
C ALA A 370 20.34 18.35 15.29
N SER A 371 20.60 17.49 16.29
CA SER A 371 21.95 17.30 16.86
C SER A 371 22.91 16.55 15.91
N ARG A 372 22.45 16.11 14.73
CA ARG A 372 23.29 15.64 13.62
C ARG A 372 23.14 16.63 12.46
N GLU A 373 24.26 17.13 11.95
CA GLU A 373 24.33 18.26 11.01
C GLU A 373 23.94 17.90 9.56
N ASN A 374 22.84 17.17 9.37
CA ASN A 374 22.30 16.87 8.05
C ASN A 374 21.57 18.09 7.47
N GLY A 375 22.06 18.63 6.34
CA GLY A 375 21.38 19.70 5.60
C GLY A 375 19.95 19.33 5.16
N GLU A 376 19.66 18.04 4.99
CA GLU A 376 18.32 17.48 4.76
C GLU A 376 17.32 17.89 5.85
N SER A 377 17.76 17.90 7.11
CA SER A 377 16.94 18.29 8.27
C SER A 377 16.52 19.77 8.20
N LEU A 378 17.42 20.64 7.68
CA LEU A 378 17.12 22.05 7.43
C LEU A 378 16.22 22.24 6.20
N ILE A 379 16.30 21.37 5.19
CA ILE A 379 15.40 21.37 4.04
C ILE A 379 13.98 20.97 4.46
N SER A 380 13.82 19.88 5.22
CA SER A 380 12.49 19.41 5.67
C SER A 380 11.79 20.44 6.57
N ILE A 381 12.46 21.06 7.54
CA ILE A 381 11.80 22.07 8.39
C ILE A 381 11.43 23.35 7.62
N ARG A 382 12.20 23.73 6.59
CA ARG A 382 11.84 24.87 5.71
C ARG A 382 10.67 24.54 4.78
N LYS A 383 10.56 23.29 4.29
CA LYS A 383 9.36 22.81 3.58
C LYS A 383 8.13 22.89 4.49
N VAL A 384 8.21 22.34 5.71
CA VAL A 384 7.11 22.40 6.69
C VAL A 384 6.76 23.84 7.06
N GLY A 385 7.75 24.73 7.22
CA GLY A 385 7.52 26.17 7.43
C GLY A 385 6.65 26.79 6.33
N LYS A 386 7.03 26.60 5.05
CA LYS A 386 6.27 27.12 3.91
C LYS A 386 4.90 26.44 3.74
N LEU A 387 4.78 25.17 4.09
CA LEU A 387 3.50 24.44 4.11
C LEU A 387 2.53 25.03 5.14
N ILE A 388 2.99 25.24 6.39
CA ILE A 388 2.18 25.82 7.46
C ILE A 388 1.80 27.27 7.14
N ASP A 389 2.73 28.09 6.62
CA ASP A 389 2.41 29.47 6.24
C ASP A 389 1.42 29.53 5.05
N SER A 390 1.47 28.54 4.14
CA SER A 390 0.47 28.38 3.06
C SER A 390 -0.89 27.88 3.57
N TYR A 391 -0.90 27.00 4.58
CA TYR A 391 -2.11 26.56 5.26
C TYR A 391 -2.76 27.70 6.04
N LEU A 392 -1.98 28.53 6.74
CA LEU A 392 -2.47 29.76 7.37
C LEU A 392 -3.13 30.72 6.36
N GLN A 393 -2.67 30.80 5.11
CA GLN A 393 -3.34 31.59 4.04
C GLN A 393 -4.69 31.01 3.59
N MET A 394 -4.97 29.73 3.85
CA MET A 394 -6.28 29.10 3.62
C MET A 394 -7.19 29.27 4.83
N VAL A 395 -6.69 28.96 6.03
CA VAL A 395 -7.46 29.05 7.27
C VAL A 395 -7.82 30.50 7.61
N ALA A 396 -6.99 31.48 7.25
CA ALA A 396 -7.28 32.91 7.39
C ALA A 396 -8.43 33.45 6.50
N ARG A 397 -9.10 32.60 5.73
CA ARG A 397 -10.31 32.92 4.95
C ARG A 397 -11.60 32.50 5.64
N ASP A 398 -11.50 31.73 6.72
CA ASP A 398 -12.64 31.33 7.55
C ASP A 398 -12.93 32.44 8.56
N VAL A 399 -13.99 33.20 8.32
CA VAL A 399 -14.42 34.36 9.13
C VAL A 399 -14.59 34.03 10.62
N ASN A 400 -14.81 32.76 10.97
CA ASN A 400 -15.02 32.30 12.35
C ASN A 400 -13.72 31.81 13.02
N MET A 401 -12.58 31.81 12.31
CA MET A 401 -11.29 31.37 12.84
C MET A 401 -10.73 32.31 13.92
N PRO A 402 -10.46 31.83 15.15
CA PRO A 402 -9.91 32.67 16.21
C PRO A 402 -8.44 33.07 15.98
N VAL A 403 -8.12 34.35 16.21
CA VAL A 403 -6.75 34.90 16.20
C VAL A 403 -5.81 34.11 17.12
N SER A 404 -6.33 33.56 18.22
CA SER A 404 -5.57 32.74 19.17
C SER A 404 -4.96 31.50 18.52
N LYS A 405 -5.72 30.77 17.69
CA LYS A 405 -5.29 29.52 17.05
C LYS A 405 -4.30 29.76 15.89
N ILE A 406 -4.53 30.80 15.09
CA ILE A 406 -3.56 31.23 14.06
C ILE A 406 -2.23 31.66 14.68
N VAL A 407 -2.27 32.45 15.76
CA VAL A 407 -1.05 32.92 16.42
C VAL A 407 -0.30 31.77 17.10
N SER A 408 -0.98 30.81 17.75
CA SER A 408 -0.29 29.64 18.33
C SER A 408 0.37 28.77 17.25
N LEU A 409 -0.32 28.42 16.17
CA LEU A 409 0.27 27.62 15.09
C LEU A 409 1.46 28.34 14.43
N ALA A 410 1.40 29.66 14.28
CA ALA A 410 2.51 30.45 13.74
C ALA A 410 3.71 30.56 14.70
N GLU A 411 3.46 30.69 16.01
CA GLU A 411 4.48 30.79 17.08
C GLU A 411 5.12 29.43 17.43
N LEU A 412 4.49 28.29 17.07
CA LEU A 412 5.09 26.94 17.25
C LEU A 412 6.36 26.70 16.43
N LEU A 413 6.45 27.29 15.23
CA LEU A 413 7.58 27.09 14.32
C LEU A 413 8.84 27.83 14.80
N PRO A 414 9.99 27.14 14.93
CA PRO A 414 11.24 27.78 15.31
C PRO A 414 11.75 28.70 14.19
N GLU A 415 12.50 29.72 14.56
CA GLU A 415 12.95 30.78 13.66
C GLU A 415 13.63 30.27 12.38
N ILE A 416 14.39 29.16 12.46
CA ILE A 416 15.15 28.59 11.34
C ILE A 416 14.27 27.96 10.23
N ALA A 417 12.99 27.73 10.52
CA ALA A 417 11.99 27.24 9.56
C ALA A 417 11.63 28.29 8.50
N ARG A 418 11.72 29.58 8.85
CA ARG A 418 11.35 30.72 8.00
C ARG A 418 12.60 31.46 7.54
N SER A 419 12.98 31.25 6.27
CA SER A 419 14.01 32.05 5.56
C SER A 419 13.59 33.51 5.38
N ASP A 420 12.30 33.69 5.19
CA ASP A 420 11.59 34.90 4.82
C ASP A 420 10.23 34.89 5.54
N HIS A 421 9.61 36.05 5.73
CA HIS A 421 8.30 36.19 6.41
C HIS A 421 7.17 36.60 5.45
N ASP A 422 7.38 36.46 4.14
CA ASP A 422 6.48 36.95 3.09
C ASP A 422 5.17 36.15 3.02
N GLU A 423 5.23 34.81 3.09
CA GLU A 423 4.03 33.96 3.11
C GLU A 423 3.23 34.11 4.42
N LEU A 424 3.93 34.32 5.54
CA LEU A 424 3.30 34.63 6.83
C LEU A 424 2.63 36.02 6.80
N TYR A 425 3.26 37.01 6.16
CA TYR A 425 2.62 38.31 5.94
C TYR A 425 1.37 38.20 5.06
N LYS A 426 1.39 37.39 3.98
CA LYS A 426 0.20 37.13 3.16
C LYS A 426 -0.93 36.53 3.99
N ALA A 427 -0.64 35.58 4.88
CA ALA A 427 -1.65 35.02 5.79
C ALA A 427 -2.26 36.11 6.71
N ILE A 428 -1.42 36.95 7.33
CA ILE A 428 -1.88 38.07 8.17
C ILE A 428 -2.72 39.07 7.35
N ASN A 429 -2.31 39.40 6.12
CA ASN A 429 -3.02 40.35 5.25
C ASN A 429 -4.37 39.80 4.76
N ILE A 430 -4.46 38.50 4.49
CA ILE A 430 -5.73 37.80 4.20
C ILE A 430 -6.64 37.84 5.43
N TYR A 431 -6.12 37.50 6.62
CA TYR A 431 -6.90 37.56 7.86
C TYR A 431 -7.47 38.96 8.11
N LEU A 432 -6.63 40.00 8.00
CA LEU A 432 -7.05 41.40 8.16
C LEU A 432 -7.94 41.91 7.01
N LYS A 433 -8.12 41.14 5.92
CA LYS A 433 -9.07 41.44 4.84
C LYS A 433 -10.45 40.83 5.12
N GLU A 434 -10.51 39.56 5.51
CA GLU A 434 -11.80 38.87 5.69
C GLU A 434 -12.40 39.12 7.09
N HIS A 435 -11.56 39.32 8.13
CA HIS A 435 -12.00 39.64 9.49
C HIS A 435 -11.96 41.15 9.73
N ILE A 436 -13.01 41.87 9.30
CA ILE A 436 -13.07 43.34 9.38
C ILE A 436 -13.13 43.83 10.85
N ASP A 437 -13.93 43.16 11.69
CA ASP A 437 -14.27 43.56 13.06
C ASP A 437 -13.22 43.19 14.13
N ILE A 438 -12.11 42.55 13.74
CA ILE A 438 -11.01 42.15 14.65
C ILE A 438 -10.49 43.34 15.49
N SER A 439 -10.38 43.14 16.81
CA SER A 439 -10.07 44.24 17.74
C SER A 439 -8.66 44.81 17.58
N LYS A 440 -8.43 46.05 18.04
CA LYS A 440 -7.09 46.68 18.03
C LYS A 440 -6.04 45.87 18.82
N ALA A 441 -6.46 45.16 19.87
CA ALA A 441 -5.57 44.30 20.67
C ALA A 441 -5.16 43.05 19.88
N GLU A 442 -6.09 42.45 19.15
CA GLU A 442 -5.86 41.28 18.31
C GLU A 442 -5.08 41.62 17.03
N LYS A 443 -5.36 42.74 16.36
CA LYS A 443 -4.52 43.27 15.25
C LYS A 443 -3.06 43.40 15.70
N LYS A 444 -2.84 43.90 16.92
CA LYS A 444 -1.51 44.00 17.56
C LYS A 444 -0.90 42.64 17.91
N ARG A 445 -1.70 41.66 18.37
CA ARG A 445 -1.22 40.29 18.66
C ARG A 445 -0.83 39.57 17.36
N LEU A 446 -1.68 39.59 16.35
CA LEU A 446 -1.47 38.94 15.06
C LEU A 446 -0.24 39.51 14.35
N CYS A 447 -0.05 40.83 14.33
CA CYS A 447 1.14 41.43 13.72
C CYS A 447 2.44 41.24 14.53
N ARG A 448 2.39 40.71 15.76
CA ARG A 448 3.57 40.49 16.61
C ARG A 448 4.47 39.35 16.12
N ILE A 449 3.88 38.37 15.41
CA ILE A 449 4.59 37.18 14.90
C ILE A 449 5.47 37.49 13.67
N LEU A 450 5.40 38.72 13.16
CA LEU A 450 6.07 39.14 11.94
C LEU A 450 7.43 39.80 12.23
N ASP A 451 8.53 39.11 11.94
CA ASP A 451 9.84 39.75 11.90
C ASP A 451 9.98 40.61 10.64
N CYS A 452 9.81 41.91 10.81
CA CYS A 452 9.96 42.92 9.76
C CYS A 452 11.35 42.88 9.08
N ARG A 453 12.39 42.30 9.72
CA ARG A 453 13.73 42.15 9.14
C ARG A 453 13.80 41.07 8.05
N LYS A 454 12.79 40.19 7.96
CA LYS A 454 12.75 39.03 7.05
C LYS A 454 11.77 39.17 5.88
N LEU A 455 11.21 40.37 5.68
CA LEU A 455 10.35 40.66 4.53
C LEU A 455 11.20 40.93 3.28
N SER A 456 10.72 40.60 2.08
CA SER A 456 11.27 41.14 0.82
C SER A 456 11.00 42.65 0.69
N PRO A 457 11.78 43.40 -0.11
CA PRO A 457 11.49 44.81 -0.37
C PRO A 457 10.13 45.02 -1.04
N GLU A 458 9.67 44.10 -1.89
CA GLU A 458 8.30 44.14 -2.45
C GLU A 458 7.23 44.07 -1.35
N VAL A 459 7.39 43.17 -0.37
CA VAL A 459 6.47 43.05 0.76
C VAL A 459 6.60 44.23 1.74
N CYS A 460 7.80 44.76 1.97
CA CYS A 460 7.99 46.01 2.72
C CYS A 460 7.16 47.15 2.10
N ALA A 461 7.23 47.31 0.77
CA ALA A 461 6.50 48.33 0.03
C ALA A 461 4.98 48.10 0.03
N HIS A 462 4.50 46.85 0.16
CA HIS A 462 3.08 46.57 0.40
C HIS A 462 2.67 46.89 1.84
N VAL A 463 3.47 46.54 2.86
CA VAL A 463 3.21 46.87 4.27
C VAL A 463 3.09 48.38 4.46
N ALA A 464 4.00 49.15 3.84
CA ALA A 464 4.03 50.61 3.91
C ALA A 464 2.73 51.29 3.42
N ARG A 465 1.93 50.61 2.59
CA ARG A 465 0.67 51.10 2.03
C ARG A 465 -0.58 50.46 2.65
N ASN A 466 -0.42 49.54 3.61
CA ASN A 466 -1.53 48.74 4.14
C ASN A 466 -2.13 49.36 5.41
N GLU A 467 -3.16 50.20 5.22
CA GLU A 467 -3.89 50.92 6.26
C GLU A 467 -4.53 50.02 7.34
N ARG A 468 -4.67 48.72 7.09
CA ARG A 468 -5.27 47.76 8.03
C ARG A 468 -4.31 47.32 9.13
N LEU A 469 -3.01 47.56 8.97
CA LEU A 469 -1.97 47.20 9.93
C LEU A 469 -1.86 48.23 11.07
N PRO A 470 -1.45 47.81 12.28
CA PRO A 470 -1.06 48.75 13.33
C PRO A 470 0.10 49.64 12.89
N LEU A 471 0.00 50.96 13.12
CA LEU A 471 1.05 51.95 12.78
C LEU A 471 2.45 51.54 13.26
N ARG A 472 2.54 50.88 14.43
CA ARG A 472 3.81 50.34 14.95
C ARG A 472 4.49 49.38 13.95
N THR A 473 3.74 48.46 13.35
CA THR A 473 4.24 47.49 12.37
C THR A 473 4.74 48.20 11.10
N VAL A 474 3.98 49.19 10.62
CA VAL A 474 4.34 50.00 9.45
C VAL A 474 5.64 50.77 9.70
N VAL A 475 5.77 51.45 10.84
CA VAL A 475 7.00 52.17 11.23
C VAL A 475 8.18 51.22 11.40
N GLN A 476 7.98 50.03 11.97
CA GLN A 476 9.06 49.03 12.09
C GLN A 476 9.55 48.54 10.72
N VAL A 477 8.66 48.35 9.74
CA VAL A 477 9.07 48.01 8.36
C VAL A 477 9.83 49.16 7.69
N LEU A 478 9.31 50.38 7.75
CA LEU A 478 9.97 51.57 7.15
C LEU A 478 11.38 51.79 7.72
N PHE A 479 11.58 51.57 9.03
CA PHE A 479 12.89 51.64 9.66
C PHE A 479 13.87 50.61 9.09
N PHE A 480 13.48 49.34 8.97
CA PHE A 480 14.37 48.29 8.44
C PHE A 480 14.60 48.41 6.92
N ASP A 481 13.65 48.97 6.18
CA ASP A 481 13.82 49.26 4.75
C ASP A 481 14.83 50.41 4.55
N GLN A 482 14.74 51.46 5.37
CA GLN A 482 15.73 52.54 5.41
C GLN A 482 17.12 52.03 5.85
N GLU A 483 17.21 51.15 6.86
CA GLU A 483 18.47 50.54 7.30
C GLU A 483 19.13 49.70 6.19
N ARG A 484 18.33 48.95 5.42
CA ARG A 484 18.79 48.19 4.24
C ARG A 484 19.33 49.10 3.14
N GLY A 485 18.60 50.18 2.82
CA GLY A 485 19.04 51.20 1.85
C GLY A 485 20.24 52.02 2.31
N SER A 486 20.47 52.12 3.62
CA SER A 486 21.57 52.88 4.22
C SER A 486 22.86 52.07 4.41
N LYS A 487 22.89 50.78 4.04
CA LYS A 487 24.15 50.01 4.03
C LYS A 487 25.12 50.64 3.03
N PRO A 488 26.31 51.10 3.44
CA PRO A 488 27.23 51.77 2.53
C PRO A 488 27.67 50.79 1.44
N ILE A 489 27.35 51.13 0.19
CA ILE A 489 27.93 50.45 -0.96
C ILE A 489 29.43 50.71 -0.90
N SER A 490 30.18 49.71 -0.42
CA SER A 490 31.63 49.66 -0.54
C SER A 490 31.99 49.46 -2.01
N ARG A 491 31.85 50.54 -2.80
CA ARG A 491 32.37 50.65 -4.15
C ARG A 491 33.86 50.35 -4.06
N LYS A 492 34.25 49.14 -4.50
CA LYS A 492 35.61 48.91 -4.97
C LYS A 492 35.82 49.87 -6.14
N LEU A 493 36.45 51.00 -5.85
CA LEU A 493 37.03 51.88 -6.84
C LEU A 493 38.18 51.11 -7.52
N GLN A 494 37.83 50.36 -8.56
CA GLN A 494 38.81 50.04 -9.59
C GLN A 494 39.04 51.33 -10.38
N PRO A 495 40.28 51.83 -10.50
CA PRO A 495 40.59 52.92 -11.42
C PRO A 495 40.34 52.45 -12.86
N THR A 496 39.52 53.17 -13.60
CA THR A 496 39.31 52.90 -15.03
C THR A 496 40.43 53.52 -15.84
N GLU A 497 41.53 52.78 -16.05
CA GLU A 497 42.57 53.21 -16.99
C GLU A 497 42.06 53.15 -18.43
N THR A 498 41.75 54.31 -18.99
CA THR A 498 41.41 54.47 -20.41
C THR A 498 42.66 54.45 -21.26
N ILE A 499 42.83 53.43 -22.10
CA ILE A 499 43.95 53.30 -23.04
C ILE A 499 43.91 54.43 -24.10
N PRO A 500 44.95 55.29 -24.19
CA PRO A 500 45.18 56.14 -25.35
C PRO A 500 45.88 55.34 -26.45
N LYS A 501 45.61 55.68 -27.72
CA LYS A 501 46.46 55.23 -28.84
C LYS A 501 47.61 56.21 -29.04
N SER A 502 48.68 55.70 -29.66
CA SER A 502 49.87 56.33 -30.28
C SER A 502 49.72 57.83 -30.64
N ILE A 503 50.79 58.64 -30.69
CA ILE A 503 52.05 58.48 -31.46
C ILE A 503 53.24 59.22 -30.74
N GLU A 504 54.47 59.01 -31.24
CA GLU A 504 55.75 59.70 -30.93
C GLU A 504 56.72 59.09 -29.88
N HIS A 505 57.95 59.59 -29.89
CA HIS A 505 59.24 59.01 -29.46
C HIS A 505 60.27 60.16 -29.32
N PRO A 506 61.51 59.95 -28.78
CA PRO A 506 62.03 58.92 -27.88
C PRO A 506 62.88 59.55 -26.72
N ARG A 507 63.76 58.75 -26.07
CA ARG A 507 64.92 59.17 -25.21
C ARG A 507 64.57 59.71 -23.79
N SER A 508 65.38 59.53 -22.74
CA SER A 508 66.60 58.70 -22.56
C SER A 508 67.11 58.61 -21.11
N VAL A 509 67.63 57.43 -20.72
CA VAL A 509 68.92 57.22 -19.99
C VAL A 509 69.03 57.52 -18.46
N THR A 510 69.65 56.56 -17.73
CA THR A 510 70.27 56.64 -16.36
C THR A 510 69.35 56.83 -15.13
N LYS A 511 69.66 56.34 -13.90
CA LYS A 511 70.62 55.32 -13.39
C LYS A 511 70.30 54.93 -11.92
N ASN A 512 70.80 53.75 -11.48
CA ASN A 512 71.39 53.38 -10.16
C ASN A 512 70.62 53.72 -8.84
N GLU A 513 70.29 52.74 -7.98
CA GLU A 513 71.15 51.97 -7.03
C GLU A 513 71.54 52.77 -5.76
N ASP A 514 71.67 52.19 -4.57
CA ASP A 514 71.35 50.83 -4.04
C ASP A 514 71.13 50.94 -2.51
N HIS A 515 70.71 49.86 -1.83
CA HIS A 515 71.32 49.46 -0.55
C HIS A 515 70.89 48.04 -0.09
N SER A 516 71.90 47.15 -0.01
CA SER A 516 72.09 46.15 1.06
C SER A 516 71.21 44.87 1.09
N LYS A 517 71.78 43.80 0.53
CA LYS A 517 71.56 42.34 0.81
C LYS A 517 72.20 41.97 2.20
N PRO A 518 72.17 40.73 2.79
CA PRO A 518 72.16 39.40 2.12
C PRO A 518 71.60 38.10 2.80
N TRP A 519 70.97 37.25 1.96
CA TRP A 519 71.18 35.78 1.77
C TRP A 519 71.08 34.68 2.87
N ARG A 520 70.59 33.50 2.40
CA ARG A 520 70.72 32.08 2.90
C ARG A 520 69.91 31.68 4.15
N GLY A 521 69.55 30.40 4.34
CA GLY A 521 69.67 29.19 3.48
C GLY A 521 69.71 27.86 4.28
N ILE A 522 69.66 26.70 3.59
CA ILE A 522 69.63 25.29 4.10
C ILE A 522 68.23 24.86 4.60
N GLU A 523 67.56 23.74 4.25
CA GLU A 523 67.80 22.41 3.61
C GLU A 523 67.91 21.15 4.52
N LYS A 524 66.91 20.27 4.38
CA LYS A 524 66.94 18.77 4.34
C LYS A 524 67.61 17.95 5.47
N GLN A 525 66.83 17.02 6.05
CA GLN A 525 66.94 15.53 5.96
C GLN A 525 66.00 14.88 7.02
N ALA A 526 65.70 13.57 7.08
CA ALA A 526 65.36 12.50 6.12
C ALA A 526 65.64 11.11 6.78
N ASN A 527 64.60 10.28 6.99
CA ASN A 527 64.60 8.80 7.23
C ASN A 527 63.14 8.39 7.53
N GLN A 528 62.49 7.29 7.09
CA GLN A 528 62.79 6.03 6.36
C GLN A 528 62.80 4.73 7.21
N VAL A 529 61.65 4.03 7.25
CA VAL A 529 61.45 2.56 7.32
C VAL A 529 60.11 2.25 6.62
N LYS A 530 59.86 1.33 5.67
CA LYS A 530 60.65 0.33 4.90
C LYS A 530 60.46 -1.18 5.21
N SER A 531 59.25 -1.70 4.99
CA SER A 531 58.96 -3.09 4.53
C SER A 531 57.72 -3.03 3.60
N GLU A 532 57.76 -3.40 2.31
CA GLU A 532 57.95 -4.73 1.68
C GLU A 532 56.67 -5.61 1.72
N GLY A 533 56.29 -6.38 0.68
CA GLY A 533 57.02 -6.74 -0.56
C GLY A 533 56.32 -6.38 -1.89
N GLN A 534 56.76 -7.01 -2.99
CA GLN A 534 56.54 -6.56 -4.39
C GLN A 534 55.54 -7.40 -5.21
N SER A 535 55.11 -6.81 -6.34
CA SER A 535 54.34 -7.44 -7.42
C SER A 535 55.21 -8.07 -8.52
N SER A 536 54.71 -9.11 -9.19
CA SER A 536 54.96 -9.42 -10.61
C SER A 536 53.90 -10.43 -11.09
N GLU A 537 52.92 -10.02 -11.90
CA GLU A 537 52.90 -10.17 -13.37
C GLU A 537 52.45 -11.56 -13.88
N ILE A 538 51.41 -11.58 -14.72
CA ILE A 538 51.43 -12.05 -16.12
C ILE A 538 50.07 -11.73 -16.78
N GLU A 539 50.07 -11.59 -18.11
CA GLU A 539 48.95 -11.11 -18.92
C GLU A 539 47.86 -12.18 -19.17
N SER A 540 46.64 -11.77 -19.54
CA SER A 540 46.18 -11.84 -20.96
C SER A 540 44.65 -11.88 -21.19
N VAL A 541 44.23 -11.18 -22.26
CA VAL A 541 43.16 -11.54 -23.22
C VAL A 541 41.77 -11.98 -22.69
N THR A 542 40.80 -11.06 -22.77
CA THR A 542 39.75 -11.10 -23.82
C THR A 542 38.98 -9.76 -23.91
N LYS A 543 38.48 -9.41 -25.10
CA LYS A 543 37.65 -8.21 -25.36
C LYS A 543 36.22 -8.63 -25.73
N ALA A 544 35.22 -7.84 -25.31
CA ALA A 544 33.87 -7.87 -25.88
C ALA A 544 33.36 -6.43 -26.08
N THR A 545 32.84 -6.14 -27.27
CA THR A 545 32.69 -4.77 -27.81
C THR A 545 31.39 -4.07 -27.37
N THR A 546 31.47 -2.76 -27.10
CA THR A 546 30.29 -1.90 -26.81
C THR A 546 29.68 -1.26 -28.07
N PRO A 547 28.35 -1.27 -28.27
CA PRO A 547 27.67 -0.56 -29.36
C PRO A 547 27.45 0.95 -29.06
N SER A 548 28.48 1.66 -28.58
CA SER A 548 28.35 3.06 -28.12
C SER A 548 28.29 4.12 -29.24
N SER A 549 28.67 3.76 -30.48
CA SER A 549 28.84 4.70 -31.59
C SER A 549 27.51 5.10 -32.26
N GLU A 550 26.67 4.12 -32.58
CA GLU A 550 25.47 4.36 -33.39
C GLU A 550 24.32 4.97 -32.57
N MET A 551 24.22 4.62 -31.28
CA MET A 551 23.29 5.24 -30.34
C MET A 551 23.53 6.76 -30.20
N LYS A 552 24.78 7.22 -30.34
CA LYS A 552 25.14 8.66 -30.38
C LYS A 552 24.73 9.32 -31.71
N LYS A 553 24.83 8.63 -32.85
CA LYS A 553 24.30 9.12 -34.13
C LYS A 553 22.79 9.35 -34.06
N ILE A 554 22.04 8.42 -33.46
CA ILE A 554 20.57 8.55 -33.28
C ILE A 554 20.24 9.79 -32.43
N GLN A 555 20.92 9.99 -31.29
CA GLN A 555 20.73 11.20 -30.47
C GLN A 555 21.10 12.49 -31.21
N GLN A 556 22.13 12.47 -32.06
CA GLN A 556 22.54 13.64 -32.85
C GLN A 556 21.57 13.96 -34.00
N MET A 557 20.93 12.96 -34.61
CA MET A 557 19.85 13.15 -35.59
C MET A 557 18.58 13.68 -34.93
N MET A 558 18.19 13.14 -33.77
CA MET A 558 17.05 13.62 -32.98
C MET A 558 17.20 15.10 -32.61
N ARG A 559 18.42 15.56 -32.29
CA ARG A 559 18.74 16.96 -32.00
C ARG A 559 18.70 17.93 -33.20
N ARG A 560 18.56 17.45 -34.43
CA ARG A 560 18.43 18.30 -35.64
C ARG A 560 16.99 18.46 -36.13
N LYS A 561 16.00 17.85 -35.46
CA LYS A 561 14.57 17.90 -35.86
C LYS A 561 13.76 19.08 -35.32
N SER A 562 14.39 20.06 -34.67
CA SER A 562 13.71 21.23 -34.08
C SER A 562 13.50 22.42 -35.04
N ASP A 563 13.97 22.34 -36.29
CA ASP A 563 14.08 23.51 -37.19
C ASP A 563 13.70 23.24 -38.67
N SER A 564 13.13 22.06 -38.98
CA SER A 564 12.54 21.80 -40.32
C SER A 564 11.44 20.73 -40.25
N GLY A 565 10.20 21.14 -40.49
CA GLY A 565 9.00 20.34 -40.27
C GLY A 565 8.60 19.41 -41.43
N VAL A 566 9.37 18.35 -41.70
CA VAL A 566 8.97 17.25 -42.61
C VAL A 566 9.38 15.89 -42.03
N GLN A 567 8.54 14.86 -42.16
CA GLN A 567 8.88 13.47 -41.82
C GLN A 567 9.40 12.67 -43.03
N PRO A 568 10.25 11.67 -42.78
CA PRO A 568 9.86 10.32 -43.19
C PRO A 568 10.04 9.26 -42.07
N GLU A 569 9.11 8.33 -41.95
CA GLU A 569 9.22 7.16 -41.05
C GLU A 569 10.02 5.98 -41.64
N SER A 570 10.26 5.99 -42.96
CA SER A 570 10.74 4.83 -43.71
C SER A 570 12.17 4.39 -43.35
N GLU A 571 13.08 5.33 -43.10
CA GLU A 571 14.49 5.02 -42.83
C GLU A 571 14.71 4.44 -41.43
N ILE A 572 14.02 4.97 -40.41
CA ILE A 572 14.14 4.49 -39.02
C ILE A 572 13.67 3.03 -38.93
N LYS A 573 12.53 2.71 -39.57
CA LYS A 573 12.00 1.34 -39.67
C LYS A 573 12.95 0.38 -40.40
N LYS A 574 13.82 0.89 -41.28
CA LYS A 574 14.83 0.08 -41.99
C LYS A 574 16.02 -0.26 -41.09
N VAL A 575 16.55 0.71 -40.35
CA VAL A 575 17.69 0.51 -39.42
C VAL A 575 17.33 -0.45 -38.27
N VAL A 576 16.13 -0.30 -37.67
CA VAL A 576 15.67 -1.22 -36.61
C VAL A 576 15.59 -2.66 -37.10
N LYS A 577 15.06 -2.88 -38.31
CA LYS A 577 14.93 -4.23 -38.88
C LYS A 577 16.27 -4.90 -39.20
N GLU A 578 17.29 -4.12 -39.57
CA GLU A 578 18.67 -4.64 -39.73
C GLU A 578 19.35 -5.00 -38.40
N MET A 579 18.90 -4.43 -37.27
CA MET A 579 19.35 -4.84 -35.94
C MET A 579 18.69 -6.15 -35.49
N GLU A 580 17.37 -6.28 -35.63
CA GLU A 580 16.63 -7.50 -35.26
C GLU A 580 17.17 -8.75 -35.98
N ILE A 581 17.44 -8.65 -37.29
CA ILE A 581 18.00 -9.75 -38.10
C ILE A 581 19.39 -10.20 -37.59
N ARG A 582 20.17 -9.29 -37.00
CA ARG A 582 21.52 -9.60 -36.47
C ARG A 582 21.49 -10.29 -35.10
N GLU A 583 20.52 -9.99 -34.23
CA GLU A 583 20.42 -10.68 -32.93
C GLU A 583 19.92 -12.13 -33.05
N VAL A 584 19.01 -12.41 -34.00
CA VAL A 584 18.52 -13.76 -34.27
C VAL A 584 19.66 -14.68 -34.73
N GLY A 585 20.45 -14.26 -35.72
CA GLY A 585 21.57 -15.05 -36.26
C GLY A 585 22.71 -15.32 -35.27
N VAL A 586 22.85 -14.52 -34.22
CA VAL A 586 23.82 -14.76 -33.12
C VAL A 586 23.31 -15.80 -32.12
N SER A 587 21.99 -16.01 -32.03
CA SER A 587 21.37 -16.96 -31.09
C SER A 587 21.40 -18.40 -31.61
N GLU A 588 21.17 -18.62 -32.91
CA GLU A 588 21.12 -19.96 -33.51
C GLU A 588 22.50 -20.65 -33.51
N ASN A 589 23.55 -19.93 -33.95
CA ASN A 589 24.94 -20.40 -33.90
C ASN A 589 25.42 -20.80 -32.49
N LYS A 590 24.79 -20.25 -31.44
CA LYS A 590 25.10 -20.54 -30.04
C LYS A 590 24.37 -21.77 -29.48
N LEU A 591 23.46 -22.36 -30.26
CA LEU A 591 22.67 -23.54 -29.88
C LEU A 591 23.22 -24.84 -30.50
N GLU A 592 23.80 -24.78 -31.70
CA GLU A 592 24.43 -25.95 -32.33
C GLU A 592 25.74 -26.34 -31.65
N SER A 593 26.60 -25.35 -31.35
CA SER A 593 27.89 -25.53 -30.66
C SER A 593 27.81 -26.17 -29.27
N LYS A 594 26.61 -26.28 -28.67
CA LYS A 594 26.36 -27.02 -27.42
C LYS A 594 25.85 -28.46 -27.58
N LYS A 595 25.40 -28.87 -28.77
CA LYS A 595 24.93 -30.25 -29.01
C LYS A 595 26.06 -31.23 -29.28
N GLU A 596 27.19 -30.75 -29.81
CA GLU A 596 28.31 -31.61 -30.22
C GLU A 596 29.19 -32.07 -29.05
N THR A 597 29.28 -31.27 -27.98
CA THR A 597 30.12 -31.56 -26.79
C THR A 597 29.60 -32.72 -25.93
N VAL A 598 28.34 -33.11 -26.07
CA VAL A 598 27.68 -34.14 -25.23
C VAL A 598 27.81 -35.56 -25.80
N ARG A 599 28.41 -35.73 -26.99
CA ARG A 599 28.60 -37.05 -27.64
C ARG A 599 29.99 -37.68 -27.48
N LYS A 600 30.94 -37.05 -26.78
CA LYS A 600 32.31 -37.57 -26.54
C LYS A 600 32.60 -37.89 -25.06
N SER A 601 31.76 -38.73 -24.43
CA SER A 601 31.96 -39.18 -23.04
C SER A 601 31.39 -40.57 -22.72
N LYS A 602 31.36 -41.49 -23.69
CA LYS A 602 31.07 -42.93 -23.49
C LYS A 602 31.96 -43.83 -24.35
N SER A 603 33.18 -44.13 -23.90
CA SER A 603 34.04 -45.16 -24.49
C SER A 603 35.16 -45.59 -23.53
N GLY A 604 35.17 -46.87 -23.13
CA GLY A 604 36.15 -47.46 -22.20
C GLY A 604 35.80 -47.25 -20.71
N GLY A 605 36.06 -48.20 -19.80
CA GLY A 605 36.57 -49.57 -19.99
C GLY A 605 36.51 -50.42 -18.71
N HIS A 606 36.57 -51.75 -18.84
CA HIS A 606 36.56 -52.71 -17.73
C HIS A 606 37.72 -52.53 -16.72
N ARG A 607 37.52 -52.85 -15.42
CA ARG A 607 37.90 -54.17 -14.83
C ARG A 607 37.63 -54.32 -13.32
N SER A 608 36.92 -55.41 -12.98
CA SER A 608 37.16 -56.42 -11.92
C SER A 608 37.70 -56.09 -10.50
N HIS A 609 37.23 -56.91 -9.54
CA HIS A 609 37.71 -57.15 -8.15
C HIS A 609 37.32 -56.12 -7.06
N LYS A 610 37.30 -56.50 -5.76
CA LYS A 610 36.87 -57.73 -5.03
C LYS A 610 37.00 -57.46 -3.52
N ASP A 611 36.15 -58.10 -2.69
CA ASP A 611 36.26 -58.14 -1.21
C ASP A 611 36.15 -56.75 -0.50
N GLY A 612 35.85 -56.62 0.80
CA GLY A 612 35.36 -57.58 1.79
C GLY A 612 35.48 -57.00 3.22
N ASN A 613 34.42 -57.08 4.03
CA ASN A 613 34.28 -56.48 5.38
C ASN A 613 34.37 -54.93 5.42
N LYS A 614 33.81 -54.25 6.44
CA LYS A 614 33.42 -54.69 7.79
C LYS A 614 32.18 -53.95 8.29
#